data_AF-A0A5J4TU14-F1
#
_entry.id   AF-A0A5J4TU14-F1
#
_cell.length_a   1.000
_cell.length_b   1.000
_cell.length_c   1.000
_cell.angle_alpha   90.00
_cell.angle_beta   90.00
_cell.angle_gamma   90.00
#
_symmetry.space_group_name_H-M   'P 1'
#
loop_
_entity.id
_entity.type
_entity.pdbx_description
1 polymer ?
#
loop_
_entity_poly.entity_id
_entity_poly.type
_entity_poly.pdbx_seq_one_letter_code
_entity_poly.pdbx_strand_id
1 'polypeptide(L)' 'SSDMFSLGVIIFQLITGHHPYEADSEEAMIDKIKKNKISELPDWVSNQMKEVIKWMMNQV' A
#
# COMPACT_ATOMS: atom_id res chain seq x y z
N SER A 1 12.85 5.02 -4.02
CA SER A 1 13.17 4.04 -5.07
C SER A 1 11.85 3.54 -5.64
N SER A 2 11.61 3.67 -6.95
CA SER A 2 10.34 3.30 -7.58
C SER A 2 10.08 1.79 -7.51
N ASP A 3 11.11 0.96 -7.64
CA ASP A 3 10.97 -0.50 -7.61
C ASP A 3 10.55 -1.00 -6.22
N MET A 4 11.14 -0.43 -5.15
CA MET A 4 10.78 -0.79 -3.78
C MET A 4 9.33 -0.40 -3.45
N PHE A 5 8.89 0.76 -3.94
CA PHE A 5 7.50 1.20 -3.79
C PHE A 5 6.55 0.23 -4.50
N SER A 6 6.83 -0.08 -5.77
CA SER A 6 6.03 -1.02 -6.56
C SER A 6 5.98 -2.42 -5.92
N LEU A 7 7.11 -2.90 -5.38
CA LEU A 7 7.15 -4.17 -4.65
C LEU A 7 6.27 -4.14 -3.39
N GLY A 8 6.32 -3.05 -2.60
CA GLY A 8 5.46 -2.87 -1.44
C GLY A 8 3.97 -2.90 -1.80
N VAL A 9 3.59 -2.25 -2.91
CA VAL A 9 2.21 -2.28 -3.44
C VAL A 9 1.78 -3.70 -3.81
N ILE A 10 2.63 -4.45 -4.51
CA ILE A 10 2.33 -5.83 -4.91
C ILE A 10 2.19 -6.73 -3.67
N ILE A 11 3.08 -6.62 -2.69
CA ILE A 11 3.00 -7.41 -1.45
C ILE A 11 1.71 -7.11 -0.69
N PHE A 12 1.34 -5.82 -0.55
CA PHE A 12 0.06 -5.43 0.06
C PHE A 12 -1.12 -6.13 -0.63
N GLN A 13 -1.13 -6.12 -1.96
CA GLN A 13 -2.22 -6.69 -2.75
C GLN A 13 -2.27 -8.22 -2.67
N LEU A 14 -1.11 -8.90 -2.61
CA LEU A 14 -1.06 -10.35 -2.43
C LEU A 14 -1.60 -10.81 -1.07
N ILE A 15 -1.41 -9.99 -0.03
CA ILE A 15 -1.87 -10.30 1.32
C ILE A 15 -3.37 -10.01 1.45
N THR A 16 -3.81 -8.85 0.98
CA THR A 16 -5.18 -8.37 1.24
C THR A 16 -6.17 -8.74 0.14
N GLY A 17 -5.69 -9.08 -1.06
CA GLY A 17 -6.51 -9.18 -2.27
C GLY A 17 -6.88 -7.84 -2.90
N HIS A 18 -6.55 -6.71 -2.24
CA HIS A 18 -6.96 -5.36 -2.62
C HIS A 18 -5.76 -4.46 -2.90
N HIS A 19 -5.90 -3.55 -3.86
CA HIS A 19 -4.84 -2.58 -4.13
C HIS A 19 -4.78 -1.55 -2.98
N PRO A 20 -3.59 -1.15 -2.47
CA PRO A 20 -3.48 -0.23 -1.32
C PRO A 20 -4.12 1.14 -1.54
N TYR A 21 -4.29 1.55 -2.79
CA TYR A 21 -4.90 2.83 -3.20
C TYR A 21 -6.18 2.64 -4.03
N GLU A 22 -6.84 1.48 -3.92
CA GLU A 22 -8.07 1.16 -4.68
C GLU A 22 -9.11 2.29 -4.59
N ALA A 23 -9.68 2.69 -5.73
CA ALA A 23 -10.65 3.76 -5.87
C ALA A 23 -11.52 3.55 -7.12
N ASP A 24 -12.65 4.24 -7.19
CA ASP A 24 -13.63 4.09 -8.28
C ASP A 24 -13.19 4.75 -9.61
N SER A 25 -12.11 5.57 -9.59
CA SER A 25 -11.53 6.18 -10.78
C SER A 25 -10.01 6.28 -10.69
N GLU A 26 -9.35 6.42 -11.84
CA GLU A 26 -7.91 6.62 -11.94
C GLU A 26 -7.48 7.92 -11.23
N GLU A 27 -8.22 9.01 -11.41
CA GLU A 27 -7.93 10.29 -10.76
C GLU A 27 -8.02 10.18 -9.23
N ALA A 28 -9.01 9.44 -8.72
CA ALA A 28 -9.16 9.19 -7.30
C ALA A 28 -8.02 8.31 -6.75
N MET A 29 -7.59 7.31 -7.51
CA MET A 29 -6.42 6.48 -7.15
C MET A 29 -5.13 7.32 -7.13
N ILE A 30 -4.91 8.16 -8.14
CA ILE A 30 -3.77 9.09 -8.20
C ILE A 30 -3.79 10.06 -7.02
N ASP A 31 -4.95 10.61 -6.67
CA ASP A 31 -5.10 11.49 -5.50
C ASP A 31 -4.78 10.77 -4.19
N LYS A 32 -5.21 9.51 -4.03
CA LYS A 32 -4.85 8.67 -2.89
C LYS A 32 -3.35 8.39 -2.82
N ILE A 33 -2.68 8.11 -3.95
CA ILE A 33 -1.23 7.92 -4.00
C ILE A 33 -0.51 9.21 -3.59
N LYS A 34 -0.91 10.36 -4.16
CA LYS A 34 -0.32 11.68 -3.84
C LYS A 34 -0.50 12.09 -2.38
N LYS A 35 -1.66 11.78 -1.79
CA LYS A 35 -1.98 12.05 -0.38
C LYS A 35 -1.53 10.94 0.57
N ASN A 36 -0.96 9.86 0.02
CA ASN A 36 -0.64 8.62 0.72
C ASN A 36 -1.78 8.12 1.64
N LYS A 37 -2.97 8.02 1.08
CA LYS A 37 -4.13 7.42 1.75
C LYS A 37 -4.15 5.93 1.46
N ILE A 38 -3.32 5.18 2.17
CA ILE A 38 -3.22 3.72 2.07
C ILE A 38 -4.36 3.08 2.87
N SER A 39 -4.98 2.03 2.32
CA SER A 39 -5.93 1.18 3.04
C SER A 39 -5.28 0.46 4.23
N GLU A 40 -6.00 0.29 5.32
CA GLU A 40 -5.43 -0.35 6.51
C GLU A 40 -5.14 -1.84 6.29
N LEU A 41 -4.01 -2.31 6.81
CA LEU A 41 -3.67 -3.73 6.83
C LEU A 41 -4.49 -4.43 7.93
N PRO A 42 -5.18 -5.56 7.63
CA PRO A 42 -5.99 -6.28 8.60
C PRO A 42 -5.24 -6.73 9.86
N ASP A 43 -5.97 -6.96 10.95
CA ASP A 43 -5.39 -7.35 12.25
C ASP A 43 -4.71 -8.72 12.26
N TRP A 44 -5.07 -9.61 11.35
CA TRP A 44 -4.44 -10.92 11.22
C TRP A 44 -3.03 -10.84 10.60
N VAL A 45 -2.64 -9.73 9.98
CA VAL A 45 -1.29 -9.50 9.46
C VAL A 45 -0.36 -9.15 10.62
N SER A 46 0.79 -9.83 10.73
CA SER A 46 1.73 -9.58 11.82
C SER A 46 2.26 -8.14 11.81
N ASN A 47 2.52 -7.59 13.00
CA ASN A 47 3.06 -6.22 13.12
C ASN A 47 4.37 -6.04 12.36
N GLN A 48 5.25 -7.04 12.37
CA GLN A 48 6.50 -7.00 11.61
C GLN A 48 6.25 -6.87 10.10
N MET A 49 5.28 -7.60 9.56
CA MET A 49 4.92 -7.51 8.14
C MET A 49 4.33 -6.14 7.81
N LYS A 50 3.47 -5.59 8.68
CA LYS A 50 2.91 -4.25 8.53
C LYS A 50 4.00 -3.18 8.44
N GLU A 51 5.02 -3.24 9.31
CA GLU A 51 6.13 -2.30 9.31
C GLU A 51 6.98 -2.42 8.04
N VAL A 52 7.30 -3.64 7.59
CA VAL A 52 8.08 -3.86 6.36
C VAL A 52 7.36 -3.31 5.13
N ILE A 53 6.05 -3.56 4.99
CA ILE A 53 5.26 -3.07 3.84
C ILE A 53 5.21 -1.55 3.84
N LYS A 54 4.94 -0.92 4.99
CA LYS A 54 4.94 0.55 5.13
C LYS A 54 6.29 1.15 4.77
N TRP A 55 7.38 0.53 5.20
CA TRP A 55 8.74 0.95 4.86
C TRP A 55 9.04 0.80 3.36
N MET A 56 8.58 -0.27 2.71
CA MET A 56 8.77 -0.45 1.26
C MET A 56 8.01 0.61 0.46
N MET A 57 6.78 0.92 0.88
CA MET A 57 5.95 1.97 0.31
C MET A 57 6.37 3.38 0.77
N ASN A 58 7.63 3.51 1.24
CA ASN A 58 8.12 4.52 2.17
C ASN A 58 7.47 5.89 2.01
N GLN A 59 6.59 6.15 2.97
CA GLN A 59 6.47 7.46 3.60
C GLN A 59 7.59 7.61 4.63
N VAL A 60 8.50 8.54 4.35
CA VAL A 60 9.14 9.33 5.41
C VAL A 60 8.32 10.60 5.58
#